data_AF-A0A3C1WW73-F1
#
_entry.id   AF-A0A3C1WW73-F1
#
_cell.length_a   1.000
_cell.length_b   1.000
_cell.length_c   1.000
_cell.angle_alpha   90.00
_cell.angle_beta   90.00
_cell.angle_gamma   90.00
#
_symmetry.space_group_name_H-M   'P 1'
#
loop_
_entity.id
_entity.type
_entity.pdbx_description
1 polymer ?
#
loop_
_entity_poly.entity_id
_entity_poly.type
_entity_poly.pdbx_seq_one_letter_code
_entity_poly.pdbx_strand_id
1 'polypeptide(L)'
;MGELENEEVNQLVAKLLSDYGKGRDIDKMAVFNQPDRDKVVLITNKLLRLVFPGYYRDQVYKSYNLRGNLTVLIEDVLYNLSGQIEIVLCYDEITKRADAGEEASLSPEESAKFKEQAYCLALTF
;
A
#
# COMPACT_ATOMS: atom_id res chain seq x y z
N MET A 1 -7.35 9.99 43.41
CA MET A 1 -6.43 10.55 42.38
C MET A 1 -6.65 9.88 41.03
N GLY A 2 -6.82 8.55 40.94
CA GLY A 2 -7.07 7.86 39.67
C GLY A 2 -8.47 8.05 39.02
N GLU A 3 -9.50 8.48 39.74
CA GLU A 3 -10.84 8.67 39.12
C GLU A 3 -10.93 9.93 38.25
N LEU A 4 -10.27 11.02 38.65
CA LEU A 4 -10.23 12.27 37.88
C LEU A 4 -9.42 12.12 36.59
N GLU A 5 -8.30 11.41 36.64
CA GLU A 5 -7.48 11.10 35.45
C GLU A 5 -8.28 10.26 34.43
N ASN A 6 -9.11 9.33 34.91
CA ASN A 6 -9.98 8.54 34.02
C ASN A 6 -11.08 9.39 33.37
N GLU A 7 -11.67 10.34 34.10
CA GLU A 7 -12.65 11.27 33.52
C GLU A 7 -12.03 12.16 32.44
N GLU A 8 -10.83 12.71 32.68
CA GLU A 8 -10.12 13.54 31.70
C GLU A 8 -9.74 12.75 30.44
N VAL A 9 -9.26 11.51 30.60
CA VAL A 9 -8.99 10.61 29.46
C VAL A 9 -10.26 10.29 28.68
N ASN A 10 -11.37 10.01 29.37
CA ASN A 10 -12.65 9.72 28.71
C ASN A 10 -13.19 10.94 27.94
N GLN A 11 -13.05 12.16 28.47
CA GLN A 11 -13.41 13.38 27.77
C GLN A 11 -12.55 13.59 26.52
N LEU A 12 -11.25 13.31 26.59
CA LEU A 12 -10.35 13.38 25.44
C LEU A 12 -10.73 12.37 24.36
N VAL A 13 -11.01 11.12 24.73
CA VAL A 13 -11.44 10.06 23.80
C VAL A 13 -12.76 10.46 23.14
N ALA A 14 -13.74 10.95 23.90
CA ALA A 14 -15.02 11.42 23.36
C ALA A 14 -14.82 12.56 22.35
N LYS A 15 -13.91 13.50 22.63
CA LYS A 15 -13.56 14.59 21.72
C LYS A 15 -12.91 14.08 20.42
N LEU A 16 -12.00 13.10 20.51
CA LEU A 16 -11.38 12.49 19.32
C LEU A 16 -12.41 11.73 18.47
N LEU A 17 -13.26 10.92 19.09
CA LEU A 17 -14.32 10.21 18.38
C LEU A 17 -15.30 11.18 17.70
N SER A 18 -15.61 12.30 18.35
CA SER A 18 -16.43 13.36 17.74
C SER A 18 -15.74 14.02 16.54
N ASP A 19 -14.40 14.11 16.55
CA ASP A 19 -13.62 14.66 15.44
C ASP A 19 -13.59 13.69 14.25
N TYR A 20 -13.47 12.38 14.51
CA TYR A 20 -13.51 11.35 13.47
C TYR A 20 -14.87 11.24 12.78
N GLY A 21 -15.96 11.67 13.43
CA GLY A 21 -17.30 11.66 12.84
C GLY A 21 -17.55 12.75 11.77
N LYS A 22 -16.54 13.55 11.41
CA LYS A 22 -16.71 14.71 10.51
C LYS A 22 -16.78 14.35 9.02
N GLY A 23 -16.58 13.08 8.66
CA GLY A 23 -16.74 12.60 7.28
C GLY A 23 -15.70 13.16 6.31
N ARG A 24 -14.51 13.55 6.80
CA ARG A 24 -13.39 13.97 5.95
C ARG A 24 -12.76 12.74 5.29
N ASP A 25 -11.98 12.93 4.23
CA ASP A 25 -11.27 11.81 3.59
C ASP A 25 -10.33 11.07 4.55
N ILE A 26 -9.74 11.77 5.52
CA ILE A 26 -8.90 11.17 6.58
C ILE A 26 -9.68 10.35 7.61
N ASP A 27 -11.00 10.55 7.69
CA ASP A 27 -11.88 9.84 8.61
C ASP A 27 -12.39 8.52 7.99
N LYS A 28 -12.10 8.27 6.71
CA LYS A 28 -12.42 7.02 6.01
C LYS A 28 -11.57 5.88 6.60
N MET A 29 -12.14 5.12 7.54
CA MET A 29 -11.52 3.95 8.18
C MET A 29 -11.44 2.70 7.28
N ALA A 30 -11.34 2.88 5.96
CA ALA A 30 -11.17 1.79 5.00
C ALA A 30 -9.72 1.26 5.04
N VAL A 31 -9.30 0.74 6.19
CA VAL A 31 -7.93 0.26 6.46
C VAL A 31 -7.57 -0.95 5.60
N PHE A 32 -8.57 -1.77 5.23
CA PHE A 32 -8.33 -3.07 4.58
C PHE A 32 -7.89 -2.98 3.11
N ASN A 33 -8.01 -1.82 2.46
CA ASN A 33 -7.72 -1.64 1.03
C ASN A 33 -6.70 -0.52 0.76
N GLN A 34 -5.90 -0.14 1.75
CA GLN A 34 -4.86 0.88 1.57
C GLN A 34 -3.51 0.25 1.20
N PRO A 35 -2.67 0.95 0.42
CA PRO A 35 -1.30 0.53 0.17
C PRO A 35 -0.52 0.32 1.47
N ASP A 36 0.26 -0.75 1.50
CA ASP A 36 1.13 -1.07 2.61
C ASP A 36 2.39 -0.20 2.54
N ARG A 37 2.52 0.71 3.51
CA ARG A 37 3.64 1.66 3.60
C ARG A 37 4.98 0.94 3.59
N ASP A 38 5.11 -0.17 4.33
CA ASP A 38 6.38 -0.87 4.45
C ASP A 38 6.77 -1.53 3.13
N LYS A 39 5.79 -2.06 2.40
CA LYS A 39 6.00 -2.56 1.03
C LYS A 39 6.43 -1.46 0.07
N VAL A 40 5.83 -0.27 0.13
CA VAL A 40 6.23 0.87 -0.73
C VAL A 40 7.66 1.32 -0.45
N VAL A 41 8.05 1.43 0.82
CA VAL A 41 9.44 1.74 1.20
C VAL A 41 10.40 0.68 0.67
N LEU A 42 10.03 -0.59 0.80
CA LEU A 42 10.83 -1.72 0.33
C LEU A 42 10.96 -1.76 -1.20
N ILE A 43 9.90 -1.48 -1.96
CA ILE A 43 9.96 -1.31 -3.42
C ILE A 43 10.93 -0.18 -3.79
N THR A 44 10.83 0.96 -3.11
CA THR A 44 11.71 2.13 -3.35
C THR A 44 13.17 1.78 -3.12
N ASN A 45 13.47 1.06 -2.03
CA ASN A 45 14.83 0.60 -1.74
C ASN A 45 15.36 -0.38 -2.79
N LYS A 46 14.51 -1.29 -3.31
CA LYS A 46 14.89 -2.22 -4.39
C LYS A 46 15.14 -1.46 -5.70
N LEU A 47 14.31 -0.48 -6.05
CA LEU A 47 14.54 0.39 -7.21
C LEU A 47 15.87 1.15 -7.09
N LEU A 48 16.18 1.71 -5.92
CA LEU A 48 17.46 2.37 -5.66
C LEU A 48 18.65 1.41 -5.82
N ARG A 49 18.49 0.13 -5.44
CA ARG A 49 19.49 -0.92 -5.68
C ARG A 49 19.66 -1.25 -7.16
N LEU A 50 18.60 -1.18 -7.98
CA LEU A 50 18.70 -1.35 -9.44
C LEU A 50 19.46 -0.19 -10.10
N VAL A 51 19.09 1.05 -9.76
CA VAL A 51 19.65 2.26 -10.39
C VAL A 51 21.07 2.52 -9.91
N PHE A 52 21.33 2.32 -8.62
CA PHE A 52 22.62 2.59 -8.00
C PHE A 52 23.15 1.35 -7.28
N PRO A 53 23.48 0.28 -8.04
CA PRO A 53 23.87 -0.98 -7.44
C PRO A 53 25.09 -0.78 -6.54
N GLY A 54 26.06 0.06 -6.90
CA GLY A 54 27.28 0.28 -6.10
C GLY A 54 27.09 1.04 -4.78
N TYR A 55 26.04 1.85 -4.65
CA TYR A 55 25.85 2.74 -3.50
C TYR A 55 24.92 2.14 -2.45
N TYR A 56 23.85 1.47 -2.89
CA TYR A 56 22.88 0.80 -2.01
C TYR A 56 23.11 -0.72 -1.88
N ARG A 57 24.27 -1.23 -2.35
CA ARG A 57 24.66 -2.64 -2.20
C ARG A 57 24.92 -2.97 -0.73
N ASP A 58 24.43 -4.11 -0.27
CA ASP A 58 24.91 -4.72 0.98
C ASP A 58 26.40 -5.05 0.80
N GLN A 59 27.24 -4.75 1.79
CA GLN A 59 28.71 -4.85 1.70
C GLN A 59 29.24 -6.28 1.43
N VAL A 60 28.37 -7.28 1.40
CA VAL A 60 28.69 -8.69 1.27
C VAL A 60 28.03 -9.27 0.03
N TYR A 61 28.46 -8.87 -1.17
CA TYR A 61 28.11 -9.60 -2.40
C TYR A 61 29.37 -9.89 -3.20
N LYS A 62 29.88 -11.12 -3.04
CA LYS A 62 30.94 -11.67 -3.89
C LYS A 62 30.39 -11.79 -5.31
N SER A 63 31.04 -11.09 -6.23
CA SER A 63 30.70 -10.99 -7.64
C SER A 63 30.75 -12.35 -8.33
N TYR A 64 29.63 -13.09 -8.40
CA TYR A 64 29.61 -14.27 -9.28
C TYR A 64 28.33 -14.52 -10.08
N ASN A 65 27.28 -13.70 -9.97
CA ASN A 65 26.17 -13.74 -10.94
C ASN A 65 25.34 -12.43 -10.92
N LEU A 66 25.88 -11.37 -11.53
CA LEU A 66 25.19 -10.07 -11.63
C LEU A 66 23.86 -10.20 -12.39
N ARG A 67 23.83 -10.97 -13.48
CA ARG A 67 22.63 -11.18 -14.30
C ARG A 67 21.51 -11.86 -13.51
N GLY A 68 21.80 -12.96 -12.82
CA GLY A 68 20.80 -13.67 -12.03
C GLY A 68 20.27 -12.83 -10.87
N ASN A 69 21.15 -12.11 -10.17
CA ASN A 69 20.73 -11.22 -9.08
C ASN A 69 19.84 -10.07 -9.58
N LEU A 70 20.18 -9.45 -10.71
CA LEU A 70 19.35 -8.42 -11.33
C LEU A 70 17.98 -8.96 -11.77
N THR A 71 17.92 -10.14 -12.37
CA THR A 71 16.65 -10.78 -12.75
C THR A 71 15.75 -10.99 -11.54
N VAL A 72 16.26 -11.59 -10.46
CA VAL A 72 15.49 -11.80 -9.23
C VAL A 72 15.01 -10.47 -8.65
N LEU A 73 15.86 -9.44 -8.66
CA LEU A 73 15.52 -8.15 -8.08
C LEU A 73 14.46 -7.40 -8.92
N ILE A 74 14.50 -7.53 -10.25
CA ILE A 74 13.45 -6.98 -11.14
C ILE A 74 12.13 -7.73 -10.95
N GLU A 75 12.14 -9.06 -10.92
CA GLU A 75 10.94 -9.87 -10.68
C GLU A 75 10.28 -9.51 -9.35
N ASP A 76 11.10 -9.34 -8.31
CA ASP A 76 10.64 -8.98 -6.97
C ASP A 76 10.09 -7.54 -6.93
N VAL A 77 10.70 -6.58 -7.62
CA VAL A 77 10.12 -5.23 -7.80
C VAL A 77 8.79 -5.29 -8.53
N LEU A 78 8.71 -6.00 -9.65
CA LEU A 78 7.49 -6.12 -10.45
C LEU A 78 6.34 -6.75 -9.65
N TYR A 79 6.62 -7.81 -8.90
CA TYR A 79 5.62 -8.48 -8.08
C TYR A 79 5.09 -7.56 -6.97
N ASN A 80 5.98 -6.90 -6.23
CA ASN A 80 5.55 -6.02 -5.14
C ASN A 80 4.83 -4.77 -5.65
N LEU A 81 5.32 -4.18 -6.75
CA LEU A 81 4.73 -2.98 -7.35
C LEU A 81 3.35 -3.27 -7.92
N SER A 82 3.19 -4.34 -8.72
CA SER A 82 1.90 -4.72 -9.26
C SER A 82 0.89 -5.05 -8.15
N GLY A 83 1.31 -5.72 -7.08
CA GLY A 83 0.45 -5.97 -5.92
C GLY A 83 -0.02 -4.69 -5.20
N GLN A 84 0.83 -3.66 -5.07
CA GLN A 84 0.41 -2.38 -4.49
C GLN A 84 -0.52 -1.60 -5.43
N ILE A 85 -0.26 -1.62 -6.73
CA ILE A 85 -1.13 -0.97 -7.73
C ILE A 85 -2.52 -1.65 -7.75
N GLU A 86 -2.59 -2.98 -7.67
CA GLU A 86 -3.85 -3.72 -7.59
C GLU A 86 -4.71 -3.25 -6.41
N ILE A 87 -4.10 -3.10 -5.22
CA ILE A 87 -4.81 -2.62 -4.02
C ILE A 87 -5.42 -1.23 -4.26
N VAL A 88 -4.66 -0.32 -4.88
CA VAL A 88 -5.14 1.04 -5.19
C VAL A 88 -6.29 1.02 -6.19
N LEU A 89 -6.19 0.22 -7.26
CA LEU A 89 -7.24 0.11 -8.27
C LEU A 89 -8.53 -0.45 -7.67
N CYS A 90 -8.42 -1.47 -6.82
CA CYS A 90 -9.56 -2.01 -6.08
C CYS A 90 -10.17 -0.96 -5.13
N TYR A 91 -9.34 -0.19 -4.41
CA TYR A 91 -9.81 0.84 -3.50
C TYR A 91 -10.57 1.97 -4.19
N ASP A 92 -10.06 2.46 -5.32
CA ASP A 92 -10.68 3.54 -6.09
C ASP A 92 -12.08 3.12 -6.58
N GLU A 93 -12.20 1.91 -7.11
CA GLU A 93 -13.48 1.38 -7.59
C GLU A 93 -14.48 1.08 -6.47
N ILE A 94 -14.03 0.51 -5.36
CA ILE A 94 -14.87 0.30 -4.17
C ILE A 94 -15.37 1.64 -3.61
N THR A 95 -14.50 2.65 -3.55
CA THR A 95 -14.87 3.98 -3.04
C THR A 95 -15.88 4.65 -3.97
N LYS A 96 -15.67 4.60 -5.29
CA LYS A 96 -16.63 5.11 -6.28
C LYS A 96 -18.00 4.44 -6.19
N ARG A 97 -18.06 3.12 -6.00
CA ARG A 97 -19.32 2.38 -5.82
C ARG A 97 -20.01 2.68 -4.50
N ALA A 98 -19.24 2.84 -3.42
CA ALA A 98 -19.78 3.23 -2.12
C ALA A 98 -20.44 4.62 -2.18
N ASP A 99 -19.81 5.57 -2.89
CA ASP A 99 -20.39 6.90 -3.12
C ASP A 99 -21.63 6.86 -4.03
N ALA A 100 -21.74 5.85 -4.90
CA ALA A 100 -22.89 5.63 -5.78
C ALA A 100 -24.04 4.81 -5.15
N GLY A 101 -23.85 4.25 -3.95
CA GLY A 101 -24.87 3.46 -3.23
C GLY A 101 -25.03 2.02 -3.72
N GLU A 102 -24.05 1.47 -4.42
CA GLU A 102 -24.05 0.09 -4.93
C GLU A 102 -23.34 -0.89 -3.99
N GLU A 103 -23.61 -2.19 -4.12
CA GLU A 103 -22.92 -3.23 -3.35
C GLU A 103 -21.40 -3.20 -3.63
N ALA A 104 -20.61 -3.01 -2.57
CA ALA A 104 -19.15 -2.94 -2.61
C ALA A 104 -18.49 -4.32 -2.76
N SER A 105 -18.98 -5.15 -3.69
CA SER A 105 -18.35 -6.42 -4.04
C SER A 105 -17.81 -6.37 -5.47
N LEU A 106 -16.56 -6.79 -5.63
CA LEU A 106 -15.90 -6.90 -6.93
C LEU A 106 -16.13 -8.31 -7.46
N SER A 107 -16.57 -8.41 -8.72
CA SER A 107 -16.66 -9.69 -9.42
C SER A 107 -15.24 -10.27 -9.63
N PRO A 108 -15.06 -11.60 -9.61
CA PRO A 108 -13.76 -12.22 -9.90
C PRO A 108 -13.18 -11.79 -11.26
N GLU A 109 -14.01 -11.44 -12.23
CA GLU A 109 -13.58 -10.91 -13.53
C GLU A 109 -12.93 -9.52 -13.42
N GLU A 110 -13.45 -8.66 -12.55
CA GLU A 110 -12.94 -7.30 -12.32
C GLU A 110 -11.59 -7.34 -11.61
N SER A 111 -11.46 -8.22 -10.61
CA SER A 111 -10.18 -8.46 -9.94
C SER A 111 -9.10 -8.97 -10.93
N ALA A 112 -9.46 -9.86 -11.86
CA ALA A 112 -8.53 -10.33 -12.89
C ALA A 112 -8.08 -9.20 -13.82
N LYS A 113 -9.01 -8.32 -14.23
CA LYS A 113 -8.70 -7.14 -15.04
C LYS A 113 -7.77 -6.16 -14.32
N PHE A 114 -7.98 -5.93 -13.02
CA PHE A 114 -7.08 -5.07 -12.24
C PHE A 114 -5.68 -5.67 -12.09
N LYS A 115 -5.55 -6.99 -11.94
CA LYS A 115 -4.24 -7.66 -11.93
C LYS A 115 -3.48 -7.45 -13.24
N GLU A 116 -4.17 -7.65 -14.36
CA GLU A 116 -3.57 -7.44 -15.69
C GLU A 116 -3.17 -5.97 -15.89
N GLN A 117 -4.06 -5.04 -15.54
CA GLN A 117 -3.79 -3.61 -15.60
C GLN A 117 -2.62 -3.21 -14.69
N ALA A 118 -2.56 -3.72 -13.46
CA ALA A 118 -1.50 -3.45 -12.51
C ALA A 118 -0.15 -3.97 -13.00
N TYR A 119 -0.12 -5.16 -13.60
CA TYR A 119 1.09 -5.73 -14.20
C TYR A 119 1.58 -4.90 -15.40
N CYS A 120 0.68 -4.50 -16.30
CA CYS A 120 1.00 -3.63 -17.43
C CYS A 120 1.53 -2.26 -16.97
N LEU A 121 0.92 -1.67 -15.93
CA LEU A 121 1.41 -0.43 -15.33
C LEU A 121 2.79 -0.62 -14.69
N ALA A 122 3.02 -1.71 -13.96
CA ALA A 122 4.31 -1.99 -13.35
C ALA A 122 5.45 -2.18 -14.38
N LEU A 123 5.13 -2.69 -15.58
CA LEU A 123 6.10 -2.86 -16.67
C LEU A 123 6.41 -1.58 -17.47
N THR A 124 5.59 -0.54 -17.33
CA THR A 124 5.78 0.74 -18.07
C THR A 124 6.62 1.76 -17.31
N PHE A 125 6.91 1.50 -16.03
CA PHE A 125 7.88 2.25 -15.21
C PHE A 125 9.30 1.68 -15.36
#